data_AF-A0A447JJQ5-F1
#
_entry.id   AF-A0A447JJQ5-F1
#
_cell.length_a   1.000
_cell.length_b   1.000
_cell.length_c   1.000
_cell.angle_alpha   90.00
_cell.angle_beta   90.00
_cell.angle_gamma   90.00
#
_symmetry.space_group_name_H-M   'P 1'
#
loop_
_entity.id
_entity.type
_entity.pdbx_description
1 polymer ?
#
loop_
_entity_poly.entity_id
_entity_poly.type
_entity_poly.pdbx_seq_one_letter_code
_entity_poly.pdbx_strand_id
1 'polypeptide(L)'
;MWSRMTRNGALAGMIIGAVTVIVWKQYGWLDLYEIIPGFIFGSLGIVIFSLLGKAPTAAMQERFAKADAHYHSAPPSKLQAE
;
A
#
# COMPACT_ATOMS: atom_id res chain seq x y z
N MET A 1 4.43 6.37 -6.97
CA MET A 1 4.22 5.63 -5.69
C MET A 1 3.92 6.61 -4.55
N TRP A 2 3.25 6.20 -3.46
CA TRP A 2 2.96 7.10 -2.31
C TRP A 2 4.12 7.15 -1.31
N SER A 3 4.78 8.31 -1.19
CA SER A 3 6.00 8.47 -0.38
C SER A 3 5.79 8.50 1.14
N ARG A 4 4.54 8.72 1.59
CA ARG A 4 4.20 8.78 3.03
C ARG A 4 3.73 7.46 3.62
N MET A 5 3.72 6.37 2.85
CA MET A 5 3.29 5.07 3.37
C MET A 5 4.22 4.61 4.49
N THR A 6 3.67 4.32 5.67
CA THR A 6 4.43 3.80 6.81
C THR A 6 4.16 2.31 7.00
N ARG A 7 5.07 1.61 7.69
CA ARG A 7 4.91 0.19 8.05
C ARG A 7 3.61 -0.04 8.82
N ASN A 8 3.31 0.84 9.77
CA ASN A 8 2.11 0.73 10.61
C ASN A 8 0.84 1.02 9.82
N GLY A 9 0.89 1.97 8.88
CA GLY A 9 -0.22 2.21 7.96
C GLY A 9 -0.50 0.99 7.07
N ALA A 10 0.54 0.41 6.46
CA ALA A 10 0.40 -0.81 5.67
C ALA A 10 -0.20 -1.96 6.50
N LEU A 11 0.27 -2.17 7.73
CA LEU A 11 -0.26 -3.20 8.62
C LEU A 11 -1.73 -2.96 9.00
N ALA A 12 -2.08 -1.72 9.37
CA ALA A 12 -3.45 -1.35 9.70
C ALA A 12 -4.39 -1.60 8.50
N GLY A 13 -3.96 -1.21 7.31
CA GLY A 13 -4.69 -1.47 6.07
C GLY A 13 -4.95 -2.95 5.78
N MET A 14 -3.92 -3.79 5.94
CA MET A 14 -4.07 -5.23 5.78
C MET A 14 -5.09 -5.82 6.75
N ILE A 15 -5.03 -5.43 8.02
CA ILE A 15 -5.95 -5.92 9.05
C ILE A 15 -7.38 -5.44 8.77
N ILE A 16 -7.55 -4.13 8.53
CA ILE A 16 -8.87 -3.54 8.25
C ILE A 16 -9.48 -4.20 7.01
N GLY A 17 -8.74 -4.31 5.90
CA GLY A 17 -9.22 -4.92 4.68
C GLY A 17 -9.63 -6.39 4.88
N ALA A 18 -8.81 -7.19 5.59
CA ALA A 18 -9.13 -8.58 5.88
C ALA A 18 -10.40 -8.73 6.73
N VAL A 19 -10.52 -7.94 7.81
CA VAL A 19 -11.71 -7.95 8.67
C VAL A 19 -12.95 -7.52 7.89
N THR A 20 -12.85 -6.47 7.07
CA THR A 20 -13.95 -6.01 6.23
C THR A 20 -14.44 -7.11 5.30
N VAL A 21 -13.55 -7.82 4.59
CA VAL A 21 -13.94 -8.92 3.68
C VAL A 21 -14.69 -10.02 4.44
N ILE A 22 -14.20 -10.41 5.63
CA ILE A 22 -14.81 -11.46 6.45
C ILE A 22 -16.21 -11.03 6.91
N VAL A 23 -16.34 -9.81 7.44
CA VAL A 23 -17.61 -9.27 7.91
C VAL A 23 -18.60 -9.12 6.75
N TRP A 24 -18.15 -8.61 5.60
CA TRP A 24 -19.02 -8.38 4.45
C TRP A 24 -19.59 -9.69 3.90
N LYS A 25 -18.77 -10.74 3.83
CA LYS A 25 -19.19 -12.09 3.39
C LYS A 25 -20.30 -12.66 4.29
N GLN A 26 -20.25 -12.40 5.60
CA GLN A 26 -21.22 -12.93 6.55
C GLN A 26 -22.62 -12.30 6.38
N TYR A 27 -22.67 -11.06 5.93
CA TYR A 27 -23.88 -10.25 5.93
C TYR A 27 -24.49 -10.03 4.55
N GLY A 28 -23.70 -10.11 3.47
CA GLY A 28 -24.20 -10.12 2.08
C GLY A 28 -25.07 -8.92 1.68
N TRP A 29 -24.93 -7.78 2.37
CA TRP A 29 -25.94 -6.70 2.39
C TRP A 29 -26.32 -6.11 1.03
N LEU A 30 -25.42 -6.15 0.03
CA LEU A 30 -25.59 -5.44 -1.24
C LEU A 30 -25.35 -6.32 -2.47
N ASP A 31 -25.20 -7.64 -2.31
CA ASP A 31 -24.73 -8.56 -3.37
C ASP A 31 -23.43 -8.06 -4.05
N LEU A 32 -22.68 -7.22 -3.33
CA LEU A 32 -21.48 -6.55 -3.79
C LEU A 32 -20.27 -7.39 -3.43
N TYR A 33 -19.39 -7.58 -4.40
CA TYR A 33 -18.15 -8.33 -4.22
C TYR A 33 -17.31 -7.77 -3.07
N GLU A 34 -16.96 -8.63 -2.13
CA GLU A 34 -16.44 -8.29 -0.80
C GLU A 34 -15.07 -7.62 -0.86
N ILE A 35 -14.32 -7.83 -1.95
CA ILE A 35 -13.02 -7.21 -2.17
C ILE A 35 -13.17 -5.69 -2.38
N ILE A 36 -14.28 -5.21 -2.94
CA ILE A 36 -14.50 -3.79 -3.19
C ILE A 36 -14.52 -2.99 -1.87
N PRO A 37 -15.40 -3.28 -0.90
CA PRO A 37 -15.39 -2.60 0.39
C PRO A 37 -14.09 -2.89 1.15
N GLY A 38 -13.57 -4.12 1.11
CA GLY A 38 -12.29 -4.47 1.74
C GLY A 38 -11.13 -3.60 1.28
N PHE A 39 -11.04 -3.34 -0.03
CA PHE A 39 -10.03 -2.49 -0.63
C PHE A 39 -10.21 -1.01 -0.26
N ILE A 40 -11.46 -0.52 -0.24
CA ILE A 40 -11.75 0.88 0.12
C ILE A 40 -11.38 1.13 1.58
N PHE A 41 -11.90 0.32 2.52
CA PHE A 41 -11.64 0.49 3.95
C PHE A 41 -10.18 0.21 4.30
N GLY A 42 -9.56 -0.80 3.67
CA GLY A 42 -8.14 -1.08 3.80
C GLY A 42 -7.27 0.10 3.35
N SER A 43 -7.53 0.66 2.16
CA SER A 43 -6.79 1.83 1.63
C SER A 43 -6.93 3.06 2.52
N LEU A 44 -8.15 3.33 3.00
CA LEU A 44 -8.40 4.40 3.98
C LEU A 44 -7.61 4.17 5.27
N GLY A 45 -7.58 2.92 5.77
CA GLY A 45 -6.74 2.53 6.90
C GLY A 45 -5.26 2.83 6.66
N ILE A 46 -4.72 2.48 5.50
CA ILE A 46 -3.32 2.78 5.15
C ILE A 46 -3.06 4.29 5.22
N VAL A 47 -3.96 5.09 4.65
CA VAL A 47 -3.81 6.55 4.60
C VAL A 47 -3.88 7.14 6.01
N ILE A 48 -4.94 6.85 6.75
CA ILE A 48 -5.19 7.40 8.09
C ILE A 48 -4.05 7.03 9.04
N PHE A 49 -3.66 5.75 9.13
CA PHE A 49 -2.63 5.32 10.07
C PHE A 49 -1.21 5.72 9.65
N SER A 50 -0.96 5.93 8.35
CA SER A 50 0.31 6.53 7.91
C SER A 50 0.39 8.02 8.21
N LEU A 51 -0.75 8.73 8.29
CA LEU A 51 -0.80 10.15 8.67
C LEU A 51 -0.76 10.35 10.19
N LEU A 52 -1.41 9.47 10.96
CA LEU A 52 -1.38 9.49 12.43
C LEU A 52 -0.04 9.01 13.01
N GLY A 53 0.68 8.16 12.29
CA GLY A 53 1.99 7.66 12.69
C GLY A 53 3.12 8.68 12.53
N LYS A 54 4.30 8.34 13.06
CA LYS A 54 5.53 9.11 12.80
C LYS A 54 5.81 9.15 11.29
N ALA A 55 6.17 10.33 10.80
CA ALA A 55 6.58 10.52 9.42
C ALA A 55 7.78 9.60 9.09
N PRO A 56 7.90 9.12 7.83
CA PRO A 56 9.06 8.35 7.39
C PRO A 56 10.35 9.13 7.65
N THR A 57 11.38 8.45 8.16
CA THR A 57 12.68 9.06 8.43
C THR A 57 13.34 9.53 7.11
N ALA A 58 14.27 10.48 7.19
CA ALA A 58 15.00 10.97 6.02
C ALA A 58 15.66 9.83 5.22
N ALA A 59 16.26 8.85 5.90
CA ALA A 59 16.86 7.67 5.27
C ALA A 59 15.83 6.81 4.51
N MET A 60 14.60 6.67 5.03
CA MET A 60 13.53 5.96 4.33
C MET A 60 13.10 6.69 3.05
N GLN A 61 12.98 8.03 3.12
CA GLN A 61 12.62 8.85 1.97
C GLN A 61 13.72 8.82 0.90
N GLU A 62 14.99 8.89 1.30
CA GLU A 62 16.13 8.79 0.39
C GLU A 62 16.16 7.42 -0.31
N ARG A 63 15.94 6.33 0.44
CA ARG A 63 15.90 4.98 -0.14
C ARG A 63 14.73 4.81 -1.11
N PHE A 64 13.57 5.38 -0.78
CA PHE A 64 12.42 5.39 -1.68
C PHE A 64 12.72 6.16 -2.96
N ALA A 65 13.33 7.35 -2.87
CA ALA A 65 13.71 8.15 -4.03
C ALA A 65 14.74 7.43 -4.92
N LYS A 66 15.72 6.74 -4.33
CA LYS A 66 16.68 5.91 -5.10
C LYS A 66 15.99 4.76 -5.84
N ALA A 67 15.06 4.07 -5.18
CA ALA A 67 14.30 2.99 -5.79
C ALA A 67 13.39 3.50 -6.92
N ASP A 68 12.72 4.64 -6.71
CA ASP A 68 11.86 5.28 -7.71
C ASP A 68 12.68 5.72 -8.94
N ALA A 69 13.87 6.32 -8.74
CA ALA A 69 14.78 6.66 -9.82
C ALA A 69 15.27 5.43 -10.60
N HIS A 70 15.57 4.33 -9.91
CA HIS A 70 15.95 3.07 -10.56
C HIS A 70 14.80 2.47 -11.38
N TYR A 71 13.57 2.51 -10.87
CA TYR A 71 12.39 2.02 -11.59
C TYR A 71 12.13 2.78 -12.90
N HIS A 72 12.44 4.09 -12.94
CA HIS A 72 12.32 4.91 -14.14
C HIS A 72 13.56 4.87 -15.05
N SER A 73 14.64 4.21 -14.63
CA SER A 73 15.82 4.03 -15.47
C SER A 73 15.54 3.03 -16.60
N ALA A 74 16.18 3.20 -17.75
CA ALA A 74 15.99 2.31 -18.89
C ALA A 74 16.32 0.86 -18.48
N PRO A 75 15.48 -0.13 -18.85
CA PRO A 75 15.78 -1.52 -18.57
C PRO A 75 17.14 -1.88 -19.18
N PRO A 76 17.97 -2.70 -18.51
CA PRO A 76 19.29 -3.04 -19.01
C PRO A 76 19.17 -3.64 -20.40
N SER A 77 19.89 -3.04 -21.35
CA SER A 77 19.97 -3.56 -22.72
C SER A 77 20.68 -4.91 -22.69
N LYS A 78 20.07 -5.94 -23.30
CA LYS A 78 20.69 -7.28 -23.42
C LYS A 78 22.06 -7.25 -24.11
N LEU A 79 22.40 -6.17 -24.81
CA LEU A 79 23.71 -5.94 -25.46
C LEU A 79 24.85 -5.60 -24.49
N GLN A 80 24.57 -5.28 -23.22
CA GLN A 80 25.62 -4.98 -22.22
C GLN A 80 26.10 -6.24 -21.46
N ALA A 81 25.51 -7.39 -21.75
CA ALA A 81 25.80 -8.67 -21.10
C ALA A 81 26.52 -9.68 -22.02
N GLU A 82 26.94 -9.24 -23.21
CA GLU A 82 27.74 -10.01 -24.18
C GLU A 82 29.14 -9.41 -24.33
#